data_AF-A0A1E3NMA0-F1
#
_entry.id   AF-A0A1E3NMA0-F1
#
_cell.length_a   1.000
_cell.length_b   1.000
_cell.length_c   1.000
_cell.angle_alpha   90.00
_cell.angle_beta   90.00
_cell.angle_gamma   90.00
#
_symmetry.space_group_name_H-M   'P 1'
#
loop_
_entity.id
_entity.type
_entity.pdbx_description
1 polymer ?
#
loop_
_entity_poly.entity_id
_entity_poly.type
_entity_poly.pdbx_seq_one_letter_code
_entity_poly.pdbx_strand_id
1 'polypeptide(L)' 'MTLLLETQTIQQKMASPQRIIELQKFYQTSTKPLWRAHPNANLILIPYFAAFAFSLGASLTFAVRAGFGIKASK' A
#
# COMPACT_ATOMS: atom_id res chain seq x y z
N MET A 1 -9.77 17.46 30.36
CA MET A 1 -10.99 16.63 30.20
C MET A 1 -11.53 16.67 28.76
N THR A 2 -11.40 17.78 28.03
CA THR A 2 -11.83 17.95 26.63
C THR A 2 -11.09 17.07 25.62
N LEU A 3 -9.77 16.90 25.76
CA LEU A 3 -8.94 16.03 24.89
C LEU A 3 -9.34 14.54 24.93
N LEU A 4 -9.85 14.08 26.08
CA LEU A 4 -10.32 12.70 26.22
C LEU A 4 -11.66 12.49 25.52
N LEU A 5 -12.53 13.50 25.49
CA LEU A 5 -13.79 13.43 24.76
C LEU A 5 -13.57 13.41 23.23
N GLU A 6 -12.68 14.26 22.71
CA GLU A 6 -12.34 14.24 21.27
C GLU A 6 -11.73 12.90 20.84
N THR A 7 -10.77 12.38 21.61
CA THR A 7 -10.17 11.07 21.31
C THR A 7 -11.19 9.93 21.35
N GLN A 8 -12.14 9.95 22.28
CA GLN A 8 -13.23 8.96 22.34
C GLN A 8 -14.21 9.09 21.16
N THR A 9 -14.58 10.31 20.75
CA THR A 9 -15.40 10.50 19.54
C THR A 9 -14.70 10.08 18.26
N ILE A 10 -13.38 10.29 18.16
CA ILE A 10 -12.58 9.85 17.02
C ILE A 10 -12.49 8.32 17.00
N GLN A 11 -12.31 7.67 18.16
CA GLN A 11 -12.35 6.21 18.27
C GLN A 11 -13.72 5.63 17.92
N GLN A 12 -14.82 6.24 18.38
CA GLN A 12 -16.17 5.81 18.02
C GLN A 12 -16.44 5.96 16.51
N LYS A 13 -15.92 7.00 15.87
CA LYS A 13 -16.01 7.20 14.42
C LYS A 13 -15.22 6.14 13.65
N MET A 14 -14.00 5.84 14.08
CA MET A 14 -13.11 4.82 13.47
C MET A 14 -13.63 3.39 13.66
N ALA A 15 -14.24 3.10 14.81
CA ALA A 15 -14.80 1.79 15.16
C ALA A 15 -16.33 1.76 15.03
N SER A 16 -16.93 2.59 14.17
CA SER A 16 -18.37 2.53 13.91
C SER A 16 -18.71 1.13 13.35
N PRO A 17 -19.49 0.29 14.07
CA PRO A 17 -19.81 -1.07 13.61
C PRO A 17 -20.46 -1.09 12.22
N GLN A 18 -21.15 -0.01 11.87
CA GLN A 18 -21.76 0.21 10.57
C GLN A 18 -20.71 0.22 9.45
N ARG A 19 -19.58 0.90 9.67
CA ARG A 19 -18.50 0.97 8.68
C ARG A 19 -17.81 -0.38 8.47
N ILE A 20 -17.69 -1.16 9.53
CA ILE A 20 -17.13 -2.52 9.46
C ILE A 20 -18.03 -3.41 8.59
N ILE A 21 -19.35 -3.38 8.81
CA ILE A 21 -20.34 -4.16 8.05
C ILE A 21 -20.36 -3.72 6.58
N GLU A 22 -20.28 -2.42 6.29
CA GLU A 22 -20.17 -1.90 4.92
C GLU A 22 -18.93 -2.44 4.19
N LEU A 23 -17.77 -2.40 4.84
CA LEU A 23 -16.53 -2.92 4.27
C LEU A 23 -16.60 -4.44 4.09
N GLN A 24 -17.17 -5.17 5.04
CA GLN A 24 -17.38 -6.62 4.90
C GLN A 24 -18.24 -6.94 3.68
N LYS A 25 -19.39 -6.27 3.50
CA LYS A 25 -20.24 -6.44 2.32
C LYS A 25 -19.51 -6.08 1.02
N PHE A 26 -18.76 -4.98 1.03
CA PHE A 26 -17.96 -4.55 -0.13
C PHE A 26 -16.92 -5.59 -0.55
N TYR A 27 -16.11 -6.08 0.39
CA TYR A 27 -15.08 -7.06 0.09
C TYR A 27 -15.64 -8.44 -0.26
N GLN A 28 -16.77 -8.84 0.33
CA GLN A 28 -17.45 -10.10 0.03
C GLN A 28 -18.17 -10.10 -1.33
N THR A 29 -18.55 -8.93 -1.86
CA THR A 29 -19.25 -8.79 -3.15
C THR A 29 -18.30 -8.47 -4.31
N SER A 30 -17.11 -7.95 -4.01
CA SER A 30 -16.12 -7.59 -5.02
C SER A 30 -15.48 -8.82 -5.66
N THR A 31 -15.46 -8.87 -6.99
CA THR A 31 -14.73 -9.88 -7.78
C THR A 31 -13.23 -9.55 -7.95
N LYS A 32 -12.81 -8.34 -7.55
CA LYS A 32 -11.40 -7.91 -7.61
C LYS A 32 -10.56 -8.63 -6.55
N PRO A 33 -9.26 -8.87 -6.81
CA PRO A 33 -8.38 -9.41 -5.78
C PRO A 33 -8.28 -8.46 -4.58
N LEU A 34 -8.20 -9.03 -3.38
CA LEU A 34 -8.31 -8.31 -2.11
C LEU A 34 -7.40 -7.07 -2.02
N TRP A 35 -6.14 -7.20 -2.45
CA TRP A 35 -5.13 -6.12 -2.41
C TRP A 35 -5.46 -4.93 -3.31
N ARG A 36 -6.34 -5.09 -4.30
CA ARG A 36 -6.76 -4.04 -5.25
C ARG A 36 -8.24 -3.66 -5.09
N ALA A 37 -8.98 -4.34 -4.22
CA ALA A 37 -10.41 -4.16 -4.10
C ALA A 37 -10.78 -2.79 -3.52
N HIS A 38 -10.02 -2.27 -2.57
CA HIS A 38 -10.32 -0.99 -1.93
C HIS A 38 -10.32 0.18 -2.94
N PRO A 39 -11.28 1.14 -2.87
CA PRO A 39 -11.33 2.28 -3.80
C PRO A 39 -10.03 3.10 -3.83
N ASN A 40 -9.38 3.25 -2.68
CA ASN A 40 -8.13 3.99 -2.57
C ASN A 40 -6.87 3.13 -2.79
N ALA A 41 -7.02 1.85 -3.18
CA ALA A 41 -5.87 0.95 -3.34
C ALA A 41 -4.86 1.49 -4.36
N ASN A 42 -5.33 2.13 -5.44
CA ASN A 42 -4.46 2.70 -6.47
C ASN A 42 -3.50 3.78 -5.93
N LEU A 43 -3.94 4.57 -4.95
CA LEU A 43 -3.09 5.62 -4.35
C LEU A 43 -1.87 5.05 -3.62
N ILE A 44 -1.95 3.80 -3.17
CA ILE A 44 -0.87 3.12 -2.45
C ILE A 44 -0.09 2.21 -3.40
N LEU A 45 -0.80 1.45 -4.23
CA LEU A 45 -0.19 0.44 -5.10
C LEU A 45 0.67 1.07 -6.21
N ILE A 46 0.25 2.20 -6.79
CA ILE A 46 1.00 2.86 -7.86
C ILE A 46 2.42 3.27 -7.39
N PRO A 47 2.57 4.08 -6.32
CA PRO A 47 3.91 4.46 -5.87
C PRO A 47 4.71 3.26 -5.36
N TYR A 48 4.06 2.27 -4.74
CA TYR A 48 4.71 1.04 -4.31
C TYR A 48 5.34 0.28 -5.48
N PHE A 49 4.57 -0.02 -6.53
CA PHE A 49 5.08 -0.76 -7.68
C PHE A 49 6.09 0.05 -8.49
N ALA A 50 5.97 1.38 -8.55
CA ALA A 50 6.97 2.24 -9.16
C ALA A 50 8.33 2.12 -8.45
N ALA A 51 8.34 2.24 -7.12
CA ALA A 51 9.56 2.12 -6.32
C ALA A 51 10.16 0.71 -6.40
N PHE A 52 9.30 -0.33 -6.37
CA PHE A 52 9.73 -1.72 -6.50
C PHE A 52 10.39 -1.98 -7.85
N ALA A 53 9.75 -1.59 -8.95
CA ALA A 53 10.29 -1.79 -10.30
C ALA A 53 11.61 -1.03 -10.50
N PHE A 54 11.72 0.18 -9.96
CA PHE A 54 12.96 0.96 -10.01
C PHE A 54 14.10 0.26 -9.26
N SER A 55 13.86 -0.18 -8.02
CA SER A 55 14.85 -0.88 -7.19
C SER A 55 15.31 -2.19 -7.84
N LEU A 56 14.37 -2.98 -8.34
CA LEU A 56 14.66 -4.23 -9.04
C LEU A 56 15.45 -3.98 -10.33
N GLY A 57 15.05 -2.99 -11.12
CA GLY A 57 15.72 -2.60 -12.36
C GLY A 57 17.16 -2.14 -12.12
N ALA A 58 17.39 -1.32 -11.09
CA ALA A 58 18.74 -0.91 -10.70
C ALA A 58 19.61 -2.11 -10.31
N SER A 59 19.06 -2.99 -9.46
CA SER A 59 19.76 -4.20 -8.99
C SER A 59 20.14 -5.11 -10.16
N LEU A 60 19.21 -5.37 -11.08
CA LEU A 60 19.46 -6.18 -12.28
C LEU A 60 20.50 -5.53 -13.20
N THR A 61 20.45 -4.20 -13.37
CA THR A 61 21.42 -3.47 -14.18
C THR A 61 22.84 -3.64 -13.64
N PHE A 62 23.03 -3.51 -12.32
CA PHE A 62 24.33 -3.73 -11.70
C PHE A 62 24.74 -5.20 -11.71
N ALA A 63 23.81 -6.14 -11.54
CA ALA A 63 24.10 -7.57 -11.63
C ALA A 63 24.59 -7.96 -13.03
N VAL A 64 23.95 -7.46 -14.09
CA VAL A 64 24.38 -7.68 -15.48
C VAL A 64 25.76 -7.09 -15.72
N ARG A 65 26.00 -5.84 -15.31
CA ARG A 65 27.32 -5.20 -15.41
C ARG A 65 28.40 -5.98 -14.67
N ALA A 66 28.11 -6.48 -13.48
CA ALA A 66 29.02 -7.33 -12.72
C ALA A 66 29.31 -8.66 -13.44
N GLY A 67 28.30 -9.28 -14.06
CA GLY A 67 28.47 -10.49 -14.88
C GLY A 67 29.39 -10.28 -16.08
N PHE A 68 29.35 -9.10 -16.71
CA PHE A 68 30.27 -8.72 -17.79
C PHE A 68 31.59 -8.10 -17.31
N GLY A 69 31.85 -8.07 -16.00
CA GLY A 69 33.07 -7.48 -15.43
C GLY A 69 33.17 -5.95 -15.52
N ILE A 70 32.08 -5.26 -15.87
CA ILE A 70 32.03 -3.81 -16.02
C ILE A 70 31.92 -3.17 -14.62
N LYS A 71 33.05 -2.67 -14.12
CA LYS A 71 33.14 -1.99 -12.82
C LYS A 71 32.59 -0.56 -12.90
N ALA A 72 32.29 0.01 -11.74
CA ALA A 72 32.05 1.44 -11.64
C ALA A 72 33.37 2.19 -11.94
N SER A 73 33.29 3.26 -12.73
CA SER A 73 34.40 4.21 -12.80
C SER A 73 34.54 4.90 -11.45
N LYS A 74 35.78 5.17 -11.07
CA LYS A 74 36.11 5.95 -9.88
C LYS A 74 35.79 7.43 -10.10
#